data_AF-A0A8S0XR29-F1
#
_entry.id   AF-A0A8S0XR29-F1
#
_cell.length_a   1.000
_cell.length_b   1.000
_cell.length_c   1.000
_cell.angle_alpha   90.00
_cell.angle_beta   90.00
_cell.angle_gamma   90.00
#
_symmetry.space_group_name_H-M   'P 1'
#
loop_
_entity.id
_entity.type
_entity.pdbx_description
1 polymer ?
#
loop_
_entity_poly.entity_id
_entity_poly.type
_entity_poly.pdbx_seq_one_letter_code
_entity_poly.pdbx_strand_id
1 'polypeptide(L)' 'MTRIHLERHDPDQNLHRFYQLHVTPGIFGDWSLVREGG' A
#
# COMPACT_ATOMS: atom_id res chain seq x y z
N MET A 1 -12.95 -7.14 0.25
CA MET A 1 -11.75 -6.46 0.81
C MET A 1 -11.31 -5.39 -0.17
N THR A 2 -11.32 -4.14 0.27
CA THR A 2 -10.94 -2.99 -0.58
C THR A 2 -9.41 -2.87 -0.62
N ARG A 3 -8.85 -2.80 -1.83
CA ARG A 3 -7.44 -2.49 -2.08
C ARG A 3 -7.33 -1.07 -2.63
N ILE A 4 -6.40 -0.30 -2.09
CA ILE A 4 -6.08 1.05 -2.53
C ILE A 4 -4.72 1.02 -3.21
N HIS A 5 -4.67 1.50 -4.45
CA HIS A 5 -3.43 1.66 -5.23
C HIS A 5 -3.04 3.14 -5.24
N LEU A 6 -1.79 3.43 -4.88
CA LEU A 6 -1.23 4.77 -4.85
C LEU A 6 0.07 4.78 -5.65
N GLU A 7 0.30 5.85 -6.40
CA GLU A 7 1.54 6.06 -7.15
C GLU A 7 2.13 7.41 -6.83
N ARG A 8 3.46 7.47 -6.75
CA ARG A 8 4.22 8.71 -6.64
C ARG A 8 5.20 8.78 -7.80
N HIS A 9 5.02 9.80 -8.63
CA HIS A 9 5.88 10.13 -9.76
C HIS A 9 6.52 11.50 -9.51
N ASP A 10 7.84 11.54 -9.48
CA ASP A 10 8.63 12.77 -9.41
C ASP A 10 9.76 12.66 -10.46
N PRO A 11 9.54 13.23 -11.65
CA PRO A 11 10.47 13.12 -12.79
C PRO A 11 11.82 13.78 -12.53
N ASP A 12 11.83 14.89 -11.78
CA ASP A 12 13.05 15.65 -11.49
C ASP A 12 14.01 14.83 -10.61
N GLN A 13 13.46 13.90 -9.83
CA GLN A 13 14.22 12.98 -8.98
C GLN A 13 14.35 11.56 -9.56
N ASN A 14 13.89 11.32 -10.80
CA ASN A 14 13.76 9.99 -11.40
C ASN A 14 13.08 8.98 -10.45
N LEU A 15 12.06 9.45 -9.73
CA LEU A 15 11.39 8.70 -8.69
C LEU A 15 10.04 8.22 -9.20
N HIS A 16 9.91 6.90 -9.28
CA HIS A 16 8.66 6.23 -9.61
C HIS A 16 8.42 5.14 -8.57
N ARG A 17 7.45 5.35 -7.68
CA ARG A 17 7.09 4.38 -6.62
C ARG A 17 5.61 4.09 -6.65
N PHE A 18 5.26 2.84 -6.36
CA PHE A 18 3.88 2.47 -6.12
C PHE A 18 3.70 1.91 -4.71
N TYR A 19 2.47 2.02 -4.20
CA TYR A 19 2.04 1.44 -2.96
C TYR A 19 0.67 0.78 -3.12
N GLN A 20 0.55 -0.43 -2.60
CA GLN A 20 -0.72 -1.13 -2.48
C GLN A 20 -1.06 -1.29 -1.01
N LEU A 21 -2.21 -0.75 -0.59
CA LEU A 21 -2.68 -0.80 0.78
C LEU A 21 -3.98 -1.59 0.88
N HIS A 22 -4.09 -2.44 1.90
CA HIS A 22 -5.34 -3.10 2.24
C HIS A 22 -5.43 -3.45 3.71
N VAL A 23 -6.65 -3.56 4.22
CA VAL A 23 -6.94 -3.95 5.59
C VAL A 23 -7.32 -5.44 5.60
N THR A 24 -6.67 -6.22 6.47
CA THR A 24 -6.93 -7.65 6.66
C THR A 24 -7.27 -7.94 8.12
N PRO A 25 -8.24 -8.82 8.40
CA PRO A 25 -8.45 -9.31 9.75
C PRO A 25 -7.25 -10.19 10.16
N GLY A 26 -6.83 -10.03 11.40
CA GLY A 26 -5.84 -10.87 12.07
C GLY A 26 -6.50 -12.12 12.67
N ILE A 27 -5.69 -13.15 12.94
CA ILE A 27 -6.17 -14.43 13.48
C ILE A 27 -6.66 -14.32 14.93
N PHE A 28 -6.37 -13.21 15.62
CA PHE A 28 -6.81 -12.95 16.98
C PHE A 28 -7.99 -11.97 17.05
N GLY A 29 -8.63 -11.66 15.91
CA GLY A 29 -9.75 -10.72 15.83
C GLY A 29 -9.34 -9.25 15.77
N ASP A 30 -8.03 -8.98 15.72
CA ASP A 30 -7.47 -7.67 15.41
C ASP A 30 -7.58 -7.33 13.91
N TRP A 31 -7.21 -6.11 13.55
CA TRP A 31 -7.14 -5.67 12.16
C TRP A 31 -5.73 -5.19 11.85
N SER A 32 -5.20 -5.62 10.71
CA SER A 32 -3.88 -5.23 10.23
C SER A 32 -3.99 -4.42 8.95
N LEU A 33 -3.22 -3.33 8.88
CA LEU A 33 -3.00 -2.59 7.64
C LEU A 33 -1.77 -3.16 6.95
N VAL A 34 -1.98 -3.75 5.77
CA VAL A 34 -0.92 -4.27 4.93
C VAL A 34 -0.53 -3.20 3.91
N ARG A 35 0.78 -2.96 3.78
CA ARG A 35 1.36 -2.08 2.77
C ARG A 35 2.42 -2.84 1.98
N GLU A 36 2.22 -2.90 0.69
CA GLU A 36 3.19 -3.41 -0.29
C GLU A 36 3.71 -2.22 -1.11
N GLY A 37 4.95 -2.27 -1.57
CA GLY A 37 5.51 -1.22 -2.42
C GLY A 37 6.67 -1.70 -3.27
N GLY A 38 6.93 -0.94 -4.33
CA GLY A 38 8.04 -1.12 -5.26
C GLY A 38 8.36 0.16 -6.02
#